data_AF-A0A497NFA5-F1
#
_entry.id   AF-A0A497NFA5-F1
#
_cell.length_a   1.000
_cell.length_b   1.000
_cell.length_c   1.000
_cell.angle_alpha   90.00
_cell.angle_beta   90.00
_cell.angle_gamma   90.00
#
_symmetry.space_group_name_H-M   'P 1'
#
loop_
_entity.id
_entity.type
_entity.pdbx_description
1 polymer ?
#
loop_
_entity_poly.entity_id
_entity_poly.type
_entity_poly.pdbx_seq_one_letter_code
_entity_poly.pdbx_strand_id
1 'polypeptide(L)'
;MNVTLVLGARPQIIKSAPFIHLANKDEEVNLTIIHTGQHYDYEMTKIFFQELNVPDPIANLNVGSGTHAQQTAKIMTRLEKYYRSKNQNLLWCQVSAR
;
A
#
# COMPACT_ATOMS: atom_id res chain seq x y z
N MET A 1 1.01 -9.33 15.44
CA MET A 1 2.05 -8.65 14.63
C MET A 1 1.40 -7.63 13.71
N ASN A 2 1.79 -6.36 13.78
CA ASN A 2 1.28 -5.32 12.88
C ASN A 2 2.12 -5.27 11.60
N VAL A 3 1.52 -5.51 10.44
CA VAL A 3 2.16 -5.46 9.12
C VAL A 3 1.51 -4.35 8.30
N THR A 4 2.30 -3.49 7.68
CA THR A 4 1.77 -2.57 6.68
C THR A 4 2.33 -2.90 5.32
N LEU A 5 1.41 -3.12 4.37
CA LEU A 5 1.68 -3.26 2.96
C LEU A 5 1.48 -1.91 2.26
N VAL A 6 2.57 -1.35 1.72
CA VAL A 6 2.53 -0.12 0.93
C VAL A 6 2.63 -0.47 -0.55
N LEU A 7 1.64 -0.05 -1.33
CA LEU A 7 1.50 -0.33 -2.76
C LEU A 7 0.99 0.91 -3.49
N GLY A 8 1.18 1.00 -4.80
CA GLY A 8 0.91 2.20 -5.59
C GLY A 8 0.62 1.99 -7.06
N ALA A 9 1.03 0.85 -7.62
CA ALA A 9 0.81 0.51 -9.02
C ALA A 9 -0.01 -0.78 -9.16
N ARG A 10 -0.80 -0.87 -10.24
CA ARG A 10 -1.63 -2.05 -10.56
C ARG A 10 -0.87 -3.39 -10.47
N PRO A 11 0.35 -3.56 -11.02
CA PRO A 11 1.07 -4.83 -10.90
C PRO A 11 1.38 -5.23 -9.45
N GLN A 12 1.50 -4.27 -8.54
CA GLN A 12 1.77 -4.53 -7.13
C GLN A 12 0.54 -5.14 -6.47
N ILE A 13 -0.65 -4.61 -6.72
CA ILE A 13 -1.91 -5.15 -6.18
C ILE A 13 -2.11 -6.60 -6.62
N ILE A 14 -1.92 -6.88 -7.91
CA ILE A 14 -2.04 -8.23 -8.47
C ILE A 14 -1.04 -9.19 -7.81
N LYS A 15 0.23 -8.78 -7.65
CA LYS A 15 1.28 -9.61 -7.04
C LYS A 15 1.11 -9.78 -5.53
N SER A 16 0.52 -8.81 -4.85
CA SER A 16 0.32 -8.85 -3.40
C SER A 16 -0.95 -9.58 -2.98
N ALA A 17 -1.90 -9.83 -3.88
CA ALA A 17 -3.17 -10.48 -3.53
C ALA A 17 -3.01 -11.84 -2.80
N PRO A 18 -2.12 -12.77 -3.21
CA PRO A 18 -1.90 -14.00 -2.47
C PRO A 18 -1.38 -13.76 -1.04
N PHE A 19 -0.48 -12.79 -0.86
CA PHE A 19 0.03 -12.42 0.46
C PHE A 19 -1.08 -11.82 1.34
N ILE A 20 -1.89 -10.90 0.79
CA ILE A 20 -3.01 -10.28 1.50
C ILE A 20 -3.99 -11.37 1.98
N HIS A 21 -4.29 -12.35 1.13
CA HIS A 21 -5.21 -13.43 1.47
C HIS A 21 -4.66 -14.36 2.57
N LEU A 22 -3.35 -14.64 2.57
CA LEU A 22 -2.70 -15.41 3.64
C LEU A 22 -2.67 -14.63 4.96
N ALA A 23 -2.27 -13.36 4.90
CA ALA A 23 -2.20 -12.49 6.07
C ALA A 23 -3.58 -12.28 6.73
N ASN A 24 -4.66 -12.18 5.94
CA ASN A 24 -6.01 -12.03 6.46
C ASN A 24 -6.58 -13.30 7.12
N LYS A 25 -5.97 -14.47 6.88
CA LYS A 25 -6.37 -15.73 7.53
C LYS A 25 -5.64 -15.99 8.84
N ASP A 26 -4.60 -15.22 9.12
CA ASP A 26 -3.77 -15.36 10.30
C ASP A 26 -4.21 -14.35 11.36
N GLU A 27 -4.80 -14.82 12.45
CA GLU A 27 -5.29 -13.97 13.55
C GLU A 27 -4.15 -13.24 14.28
N GLU A 28 -2.91 -13.74 14.16
CA GLU A 28 -1.75 -13.08 14.72
C GLU A 28 -1.26 -11.95 13.81
N VAL A 29 -1.78 -11.79 12.60
CA VAL A 29 -1.37 -10.75 11.64
C VAL A 29 -2.45 -9.68 11.49
N ASN A 30 -2.13 -8.47 11.97
CA ASN A 30 -2.93 -7.30 11.71
C ASN A 30 -2.38 -6.58 10.47
N LEU A 31 -2.95 -6.90 9.30
CA LEU A 31 -2.55 -6.32 8.01
C LEU A 31 -3.24 -4.96 7.78
N THR A 32 -2.41 -3.95 7.54
CA THR A 32 -2.81 -2.63 7.08
C THR A 32 -2.36 -2.44 5.62
N ILE A 33 -3.24 -1.95 4.75
CA ILE A 33 -2.91 -1.66 3.35
C ILE A 33 -2.92 -0.14 3.15
N ILE A 34 -1.83 0.41 2.60
CA ILE A 34 -1.69 1.83 2.25
C ILE A 34 -1.43 1.95 0.76
N HIS A 35 -2.23 2.78 0.08
CA HIS A 35 -2.01 3.13 -1.30
C HIS A 35 -1.16 4.41 -1.42
N THR A 36 -0.14 4.46 -2.26
CA THR A 36 0.72 5.65 -2.39
C THR A 36 0.06 6.78 -3.20
N GLY A 37 -0.84 6.43 -4.12
CA GLY A 37 -1.52 7.42 -4.98
C GLY A 37 -0.59 8.09 -5.98
N GLN A 38 0.41 7.36 -6.47
CA GLN A 38 1.35 7.83 -7.51
C GLN A 38 0.74 7.81 -8.93
N HIS A 39 -0.30 6.99 -9.14
CA HIS A 39 -1.05 6.89 -10.39
C HIS A 39 -2.41 7.59 -10.28
N TYR A 40 -2.82 8.25 -11.37
CA TYR A 40 -3.97 9.16 -11.42
C TYR A 40 -5.35 8.48 -11.36
N ASP A 41 -5.41 7.16 -11.37
CA ASP A 41 -6.69 6.46 -11.48
C ASP A 41 -6.91 5.48 -10.32
N TYR A 42 -7.29 6.07 -9.19
CA TYR A 42 -7.72 5.32 -8.01
C TYR A 42 -8.97 4.48 -8.32
N GLU A 43 -9.87 4.98 -9.17
CA GLU A 43 -11.07 4.26 -9.61
C GLU A 43 -10.71 2.99 -10.39
N MET A 44 -9.77 3.08 -11.33
CA MET A 44 -9.26 1.89 -12.02
C MET A 44 -8.59 0.90 -11.07
N THR A 45 -7.92 1.41 -10.05
CA THR A 45 -7.22 0.60 -9.05
C THR A 45 -8.20 -0.17 -8.16
N LYS A 46 -9.34 0.45 -7.79
CA LYS A 46 -10.41 -0.13 -6.97
C LYS A 46 -11.02 -1.39 -7.58
N ILE A 47 -11.15 -1.43 -8.91
CA ILE A 47 -11.64 -2.62 -9.63
C ILE A 47 -10.78 -3.84 -9.30
N PHE A 48 -9.45 -3.69 -9.24
CA PHE A 48 -8.57 -4.82 -8.90
C PHE A 48 -8.72 -5.28 -7.46
N PHE A 49 -8.99 -4.37 -6.51
CA PHE A 49 -9.25 -4.78 -5.14
C PHE A 49 -10.51 -5.67 -5.06
N GLN A 50 -11.56 -5.27 -5.78
CA GLN A 50 -12.81 -6.01 -5.85
C GLN A 50 -12.66 -7.34 -6.59
N GLU A 51 -12.06 -7.35 -7.79
CA GLU A 51 -11.87 -8.56 -8.60
C GLU A 51 -10.99 -9.61 -7.91
N LEU A 52 -9.97 -9.17 -7.15
CA LEU A 52 -9.07 -10.06 -6.44
C LEU A 52 -9.58 -10.41 -5.03
N ASN A 53 -10.75 -9.90 -4.64
CA ASN A 53 -11.34 -10.08 -3.30
C ASN A 53 -10.37 -9.73 -2.16
N VAL A 54 -9.70 -8.58 -2.31
CA VAL A 54 -8.78 -8.03 -1.29
C VAL A 54 -9.41 -6.76 -0.68
N PRO A 55 -9.19 -6.51 0.62
CA PRO A 55 -9.74 -5.33 1.28
C PRO A 55 -9.19 -4.03 0.69
N ASP A 56 -10.03 -3.01 0.66
CA ASP A 56 -9.65 -1.67 0.23
C ASP A 56 -8.54 -1.08 1.11
N PRO A 57 -7.65 -0.25 0.54
CA PRO A 57 -6.61 0.43 1.31
C PRO A 57 -7.23 1.39 2.32
N ILE A 58 -6.75 1.34 3.57
CA ILE A 58 -7.28 2.17 4.66
C ILE A 58 -6.84 3.64 4.57
N ALA A 59 -5.82 3.92 3.75
CA ALA A 59 -5.30 5.25 3.54
C ALA A 59 -4.70 5.37 2.13
N ASN A 60 -4.85 6.56 1.54
CA ASN A 60 -4.15 6.96 0.33
C ASN A 60 -3.19 8.11 0.65
N LEU A 61 -1.90 7.93 0.36
CA LEU A 61 -0.89 8.96 0.60
C LEU A 61 -0.99 10.11 -0.41
N ASN A 62 -1.77 9.99 -1.50
CA ASN A 62 -2.01 11.03 -2.50
C ASN A 62 -0.73 11.65 -3.11
N VAL A 63 0.33 10.86 -3.30
CA VAL A 63 1.68 11.31 -3.72
C VAL A 63 1.64 12.11 -5.03
N GLY A 64 0.79 11.69 -5.95
CA GLY A 64 0.64 12.29 -7.28
C GLY A 64 1.87 12.08 -8.16
N SER A 65 1.95 12.88 -9.22
CA SER A 65 3.07 12.88 -10.16
C SER A 65 4.26 13.71 -9.67
N GLY A 66 5.40 13.52 -10.34
CA GLY A 66 6.65 14.20 -10.09
C GLY A 66 7.82 13.36 -10.60
N THR A 67 9.04 13.85 -10.40
CA THR A 67 10.24 13.03 -10.63
C THR A 67 10.29 11.87 -9.64
N HIS A 68 11.06 10.82 -9.95
CA HIS A 68 11.26 9.70 -9.02
C HIS A 68 11.71 10.18 -7.63
N ALA A 69 12.63 11.15 -7.57
CA ALA A 69 13.09 11.74 -6.31
C ALA A 69 11.95 12.43 -5.54
N GLN A 70 11.12 13.23 -6.22
CA GLN A 70 9.98 13.91 -5.59
C GLN A 70 8.95 12.93 -5.06
N GLN A 71 8.64 11.88 -5.84
CA GLN A 71 7.67 10.87 -5.43
C GLN A 71 8.17 10.06 -4.23
N THR A 72 9.44 9.64 -4.25
CA THR A 72 10.07 8.94 -3.12
C THR A 72 10.07 9.79 -1.86
N ALA A 73 10.49 11.06 -1.95
CA ALA A 73 10.48 11.97 -0.80
C ALA A 73 9.08 12.14 -0.22
N LYS A 74 8.06 12.37 -1.08
CA LYS A 74 6.66 12.47 -0.65
C LYS A 74 6.16 11.20 0.04
N ILE A 75 6.50 10.01 -0.47
CA ILE A 75 6.13 8.74 0.19
C ILE A 75 6.73 8.69 1.58
N MET A 76 8.05 8.93 1.70
CA MET A 76 8.75 8.85 2.98
C MET A 76 8.14 9.79 4.02
N THR A 77 7.98 11.07 3.69
CA THR A 77 7.44 12.07 4.62
C THR A 77 5.99 11.79 5.00
N ARG A 78 5.17 11.23 4.12
CA ARG A 78 3.76 10.95 4.40
C ARG A 78 3.57 9.65 5.17
N LEU A 79 4.39 8.63 4.89
CA LEU A 79 4.44 7.42 5.71
C LEU A 79 4.88 7.74 7.14
N GLU A 80 5.90 8.58 7.31
CA GLU A 80 6.35 9.01 8.64
C GLU A 80 5.22 9.63 9.46
N LYS A 81 4.43 10.52 8.84
CA LYS A 81 3.24 11.12 9.49
C LYS A 81 2.21 10.07 9.90
N TYR A 82 1.99 9.05 9.07
CA TYR A 82 1.06 7.96 9.37
C TYR A 82 1.55 7.08 10.54
N TYR A 83 2.85 6.82 10.62
CA TYR A 83 3.43 5.96 11.65
C TYR A 83 3.73 6.65 12.97
N ARG A 84 3.84 7.98 13.00
CA ARG A 84 4.21 8.72 14.22
C ARG A 84 3.30 8.46 15.42
N SER A 85 2.08 7.96 15.19
CA SER A 85 1.11 7.59 16.22
C SER A 85 0.85 6.09 16.37
N LYS A 86 1.62 5.22 15.67
CA LYS A 86 1.36 3.77 15.65
C LYS A 86 2.58 2.93 16.00
N ASN A 87 2.38 1.89 16.82
CA ASN A 87 3.38 0.85 17.08
C ASN A 87 3.42 -0.16 15.93
N GLN A 88 4.27 0.12 14.93
CA GLN A 88 4.45 -0.71 13.75
C GLN A 88 5.58 -1.72 13.97
N ASN A 89 5.33 -3.01 13.67
CA ASN A 89 6.34 -4.06 13.84
C ASN A 89 7.07 -4.38 12.52
N LEU A 90 6.37 -4.30 11.38
CA LEU A 90 6.93 -4.60 10.07
C LEU A 90 6.34 -3.71 8.98
N LEU A 91 7.21 -3.11 8.17
CA LEU A 91 6.85 -2.35 6.97
C LEU A 91 7.29 -3.12 5.73
N TRP A 92 6.31 -3.54 4.91
CA TRP A 92 6.58 -4.15 3.61
C TRP A 92 6.18 -3.19 2.50
N CYS A 93 7.18 -2.62 1.84
CA CYS A 93 6.99 -1.78 0.66
C CYS A 93 7.31 -2.57 -0.59
N GLN A 94 6.35 -2.71 -1.50
CA GLN A 94 6.61 -3.33 -2.79
C GLN A 94 7.00 -2.24 -3.79
N VAL A 95 8.30 -2.08 -4.03
CA VAL A 95 8.80 -1.19 -5.09
C VAL A 95 8.90 -2.00 -6.38
N SER A 96 8.12 -1.62 -7.39
CA SER A 96 8.36 -2.13 -8.74
C SER A 96 9.30 -1.15 -9.40
N ALA A 97 10.59 -1.52 -9.51
CA ALA A 97 11.41 -0.95 -10.56
C ALA A 97 10.73 -1.31 -11.89
N ARG A 98 10.52 -0.32 -12.76
CA ARG A 98 10.41 -0.61 -14.18
C ARG A 98 11.81 -0.95 -14.68
#